data_AF-A0A132ALU0-F1
#
_entry.id   AF-A0A132ALU0-F1
#
_cell.length_a   1.000
_cell.length_b   1.000
_cell.length_c   1.000
_cell.angle_alpha   90.00
_cell.angle_beta   90.00
_cell.angle_gamma   90.00
#
_symmetry.space_group_name_H-M   'P 1'
#
loop_
_entity.id
_entity.type
_entity.pdbx_description
1 polymer ?
#
loop_
_entity_poly.entity_id
_entity_poly.type
_entity_poly.pdbx_seq_one_letter_code
_entity_poly.pdbx_strand_id
1 'polypeptide(L)'
;MDLARNHIQTVLNPIDPGSLGSTLCHEHLYAISRSDYFVSKPLKSNQYTHINSMKIKCENLWYTNYHPHLQQDNLDLAESSTQDAMLEELKFFRSNGGDSIVEVTTF
;
A
#
# COMPACT_ATOMS: atom_id res chain seq x y z
N MET A 1 -24.98 -4.60 -27.56
CA MET A 1 -23.73 -4.75 -26.78
C MET A 1 -24.14 -5.30 -25.43
N ASP A 2 -23.98 -6.60 -25.21
CA ASP A 2 -24.21 -7.23 -23.90
C ASP A 2 -23.03 -6.86 -22.99
N LEU A 3 -23.24 -5.87 -22.11
CA LEU A 3 -22.21 -5.34 -21.21
C LEU A 3 -22.38 -5.79 -19.75
N ALA A 4 -23.38 -6.59 -19.42
CA ALA A 4 -23.55 -7.06 -18.05
C ALA A 4 -22.73 -8.35 -17.82
N ARG A 5 -21.44 -8.20 -17.52
CA ARG A 5 -20.72 -9.28 -16.82
C ARG A 5 -21.27 -9.30 -15.39
N ASN A 6 -22.18 -10.23 -15.09
CA ASN A 6 -22.81 -10.41 -13.78
C ASN A 6 -21.87 -11.07 -12.74
N HIS A 7 -20.58 -10.73 -12.76
CA HIS A 7 -19.61 -11.26 -11.81
C HIS A 7 -18.47 -10.27 -11.58
N ILE A 8 -17.81 -10.39 -10.44
CA ILE A 8 -16.57 -9.69 -10.11
C ILE A 8 -15.43 -10.69 -10.23
N GLN A 9 -14.41 -10.39 -11.02
CA GLN A 9 -13.23 -11.25 -11.13
C GLN A 9 -12.28 -10.99 -9.96
N THR A 10 -11.93 -12.03 -9.20
CA THR A 10 -10.87 -11.97 -8.17
C THR A 10 -9.59 -12.65 -8.65
N VAL A 11 -8.51 -12.58 -7.87
CA VAL A 11 -7.24 -13.28 -8.16
C VAL A 11 -7.36 -14.80 -8.13
N LEU A 12 -8.39 -15.35 -7.47
CA LEU A 12 -8.63 -16.80 -7.44
C LEU A 12 -9.68 -17.19 -8.49
N ASN A 13 -10.87 -16.58 -8.46
CA ASN A 13 -12.01 -16.95 -9.30
C ASN A 13 -13.03 -15.80 -9.44
N PRO A 14 -13.95 -15.85 -10.43
CA PRO A 14 -15.16 -15.03 -10.44
C PRO A 14 -16.02 -15.24 -9.19
N ILE A 15 -16.64 -14.17 -8.70
CA ILE A 15 -17.65 -14.19 -7.62
C ILE A 15 -18.93 -13.45 -8.02
N ASP A 16 -20.03 -13.80 -7.37
CA ASP A 16 -21.28 -13.04 -7.48
C ASP A 16 -21.12 -11.64 -6.85
N PRO A 17 -21.62 -10.56 -7.47
CA PRO A 17 -21.49 -9.21 -6.91
C PRO A 17 -22.09 -9.04 -5.50
N GLY A 18 -23.14 -9.79 -5.16
CA GLY A 18 -23.73 -9.79 -3.82
C GLY A 18 -22.86 -10.46 -2.76
N SER A 19 -21.82 -11.19 -3.16
CA SER A 19 -20.84 -11.81 -2.25
C SER A 19 -19.64 -10.93 -1.91
N LEU A 20 -19.57 -9.70 -2.44
CA LEU A 20 -18.42 -8.81 -2.25
C LEU A 20 -18.25 -8.35 -0.79
N GLY A 21 -19.36 -8.16 -0.08
CA GLY A 21 -19.36 -7.78 1.34
C GLY A 21 -18.73 -6.41 1.61
N SER A 22 -18.24 -6.21 2.85
CA SER A 22 -17.54 -4.97 3.24
C SER A 22 -16.22 -4.84 2.48
N THR A 23 -16.08 -3.76 1.70
CA THR A 23 -15.01 -3.65 0.70
C THR A 23 -14.20 -2.38 0.84
N LEU A 24 -12.87 -2.51 0.86
CA LEU A 24 -11.96 -1.39 0.58
C LEU A 24 -11.71 -1.32 -0.94
N CYS A 25 -12.21 -0.27 -1.58
CA CYS A 25 -12.26 -0.17 -3.04
C CYS A 25 -10.97 0.33 -3.70
N HIS A 26 -9.98 0.77 -2.94
CA HIS A 26 -8.71 1.30 -3.46
C HIS A 26 -7.62 1.13 -2.41
N GLU A 27 -6.86 0.04 -2.50
CA GLU A 27 -5.72 -0.21 -1.63
C GLU A 27 -4.48 -0.63 -2.43
N HIS A 28 -3.31 -0.49 -1.83
CA HIS A 28 -2.03 -0.93 -2.39
C HIS A 28 -1.41 -1.97 -1.47
N LEU A 29 -1.49 -3.25 -1.85
CA LEU A 29 -0.97 -4.36 -1.04
C LEU A 29 0.50 -4.69 -1.37
N TYR A 30 0.93 -4.31 -2.57
CA TYR A 30 2.29 -4.51 -3.06
C TYR A 30 2.65 -3.35 -3.98
N ALA A 31 3.65 -2.55 -3.61
CA ALA A 31 4.08 -1.40 -4.42
C ALA A 31 5.52 -1.01 -4.11
N ILE A 32 6.23 -0.55 -5.15
CA ILE A 32 7.56 0.07 -5.00
C ILE A 32 7.49 1.46 -5.65
N SER A 33 7.32 2.49 -4.82
CA SER A 33 7.07 3.88 -5.26
C SER A 33 8.34 4.72 -5.27
N ARG A 34 9.44 4.18 -5.82
CA ARG A 34 10.76 4.84 -5.83
C ARG A 34 11.04 5.71 -7.06
N SER A 35 10.06 5.88 -7.96
CA SER A 35 10.27 6.70 -9.15
C SER A 35 10.32 8.19 -8.81
N ASP A 36 11.06 8.96 -9.61
CA ASP A 36 11.17 10.42 -9.49
C ASP A 36 9.81 11.15 -9.60
N TYR A 37 8.76 10.46 -10.07
CA TYR A 37 7.39 10.98 -10.11
C TYR A 37 6.73 11.04 -8.73
N PHE A 38 7.07 10.10 -7.85
CA PHE A 38 6.48 10.00 -6.51
C PHE A 38 7.40 10.58 -5.44
N VAL A 39 8.71 10.54 -5.67
CA VAL A 39 9.71 11.05 -4.71
C VAL A 39 9.92 12.54 -4.92
N SER A 40 9.52 13.34 -3.93
CA SER A 40 9.85 14.76 -3.91
C SER A 40 11.37 14.94 -3.86
N LYS A 41 11.95 15.89 -4.60
CA LYS A 41 13.37 16.18 -4.45
C LYS A 41 13.60 16.86 -3.09
N PRO A 42 14.46 16.33 -2.20
CA PRO A 42 14.70 16.96 -0.92
C PRO A 42 15.22 18.39 -1.14
N LEU A 43 14.73 19.33 -0.32
CA LEU A 43 15.27 20.68 -0.30
C LEU A 43 16.77 20.59 0.02
N LYS A 44 17.61 21.22 -0.80
CA LYS A 44 19.09 21.17 -0.67
C LYS A 44 19.62 21.59 0.71
N SER A 45 18.80 22.28 1.51
CA SER A 45 19.13 22.77 2.86
C SER A 45 18.70 21.83 4.00
N ASN A 46 18.08 20.68 3.75
CA ASN A 46 17.63 19.80 4.83
C ASN A 46 18.80 18.95 5.39
N GLN A 47 19.21 19.27 6.63
CA GLN A 47 20.27 18.55 7.35
C GLN A 47 19.94 17.08 7.67
N TYR A 48 18.65 16.70 7.62
CA TYR A 48 18.16 15.36 7.93
C TYR A 48 18.02 14.45 6.70
N THR A 49 18.57 14.85 5.54
CA THR A 49 18.51 14.06 4.29
C THR A 49 19.10 12.66 4.42
N HIS A 50 20.00 12.42 5.38
CA HIS A 50 20.52 11.09 5.68
C HIS A 50 19.44 10.09 6.13
N ILE A 51 18.32 10.56 6.69
CA ILE A 51 17.18 9.72 7.12
C ILE A 51 16.46 9.10 5.91
N ASN A 52 16.54 9.71 4.72
CA ASN A 52 15.89 9.22 3.50
C ASN A 52 16.31 7.78 3.13
N SER A 53 17.53 7.38 3.48
CA SER A 53 18.09 6.05 3.24
C SER A 53 18.07 5.13 4.48
N MET A 54 17.49 5.58 5.59
CA MET A 54 17.38 4.78 6.82
C MET A 54 16.08 3.96 6.84
N LYS A 55 16.12 2.82 7.52
CA LYS A 55 14.92 2.03 7.85
C LYS A 55 13.97 2.83 8.74
N ILE A 56 12.66 2.66 8.56
CA ILE A 56 11.64 3.23 9.46
C ILE A 56 11.79 2.60 10.82
N LYS A 57 11.87 3.45 11.84
CA LYS A 57 11.82 3.08 13.24
C LYS A 57 11.09 4.17 14.02
N CYS A 58 10.67 3.86 15.24
CA CYS A 58 10.01 4.84 16.09
C CYS A 58 10.85 6.12 16.29
N GLU A 59 12.19 6.01 16.32
CA GLU A 59 13.09 7.15 16.56
C GLU A 59 13.14 8.14 15.39
N ASN A 60 12.84 7.69 14.17
CA ASN A 60 12.85 8.53 12.97
C ASN A 60 11.47 8.74 12.32
N LEU A 61 10.41 8.19 12.92
CA LEU A 61 9.05 8.30 12.39
C LEU A 61 8.55 9.74 12.28
N TRP A 62 9.04 10.65 13.14
CA TRP A 62 8.74 12.09 13.04
C TRP A 62 9.13 12.68 11.68
N TYR A 63 10.24 12.21 11.10
CA TYR A 63 10.73 12.66 9.81
C TYR A 63 9.87 12.06 8.69
N THR A 64 9.59 10.76 8.76
CA THR A 64 8.73 10.05 7.79
C THR A 64 7.34 10.67 7.74
N ASN A 65 6.75 11.02 8.89
CA ASN A 65 5.43 11.66 8.95
C ASN A 65 5.40 13.03 8.26
N TYR A 66 6.49 13.79 8.33
CA TYR A 66 6.58 15.10 7.67
C TYR A 66 7.04 14.99 6.21
N HIS A 67 7.75 13.91 5.86
CA HIS A 67 8.35 13.66 4.56
C HIS A 67 8.07 12.21 4.05
N PRO A 68 6.80 11.81 3.90
CA PRO A 68 6.45 10.41 3.63
C PRO A 68 6.99 9.90 2.29
N HIS A 69 7.23 10.81 1.35
CA HIS A 69 7.72 10.51 0.02
C HIS A 69 9.24 10.63 -0.15
N LEU A 70 9.98 10.92 0.93
CA LEU A 70 11.45 11.05 0.86
C LEU A 70 12.18 9.81 1.37
N GLN A 71 11.54 9.02 2.23
CA GLN A 71 12.16 7.84 2.83
C GLN A 71 11.94 6.60 1.98
N GLN A 72 13.02 6.03 1.47
CA GLN A 72 12.99 4.90 0.53
C GLN A 72 12.35 3.64 1.11
N ASP A 73 12.47 3.46 2.41
CA ASP A 73 11.87 2.35 3.16
C ASP A 73 10.35 2.50 3.28
N ASN A 74 9.85 3.73 3.42
CA ASN A 74 8.41 4.03 3.46
C ASN A 74 7.70 3.79 2.13
N LEU A 75 8.46 3.75 1.04
CA LEU A 75 7.97 3.63 -0.32
C LEU A 75 8.10 2.21 -0.87
N ASP A 76 8.54 1.27 -0.05
CA ASP A 76 8.73 -0.13 -0.43
C ASP A 76 7.81 -1.03 0.39
N LEU A 77 6.65 -1.33 -0.19
CA LEU A 77 5.73 -2.31 0.36
C LEU A 77 6.09 -3.74 -0.06
N ALA A 78 7.11 -3.95 -0.89
CA ALA A 78 7.46 -5.26 -1.44
C ALA A 78 8.46 -6.05 -0.58
N GLU A 79 9.12 -5.41 0.39
CA GLU A 79 10.03 -6.08 1.32
C GLU A 79 9.31 -7.16 2.13
N SER A 80 9.95 -8.31 2.36
CA SER A 80 9.35 -9.46 3.05
C SER A 80 8.82 -9.11 4.44
N SER A 81 9.55 -8.34 5.25
CA SER A 81 9.07 -7.90 6.57
C SER A 81 7.84 -7.00 6.48
N THR A 82 7.74 -6.19 5.43
CA THR A 82 6.58 -5.33 5.18
C THR A 82 5.38 -6.15 4.72
N GLN A 83 5.60 -7.19 3.91
CA GLN A 83 4.56 -8.14 3.50
C GLN A 83 4.04 -8.98 4.67
N ASP A 84 4.91 -9.37 5.62
CA ASP A 84 4.48 -10.03 6.87
C ASP A 84 3.57 -9.11 7.69
N ALA A 85 3.93 -7.84 7.83
CA ALA A 85 3.08 -6.84 8.50
C ALA A 85 1.75 -6.63 7.74
N MET A 86 1.80 -6.56 6.40
CA MET A 86 0.61 -6.44 5.54
C MET A 86 -0.36 -7.60 5.77
N LEU A 87 0.14 -8.84 5.93
CA LEU A 87 -0.70 -9.99 6.24
C LEU A 87 -1.43 -9.83 7.59
N GLU A 88 -0.77 -9.30 8.61
CA GLU A 88 -1.39 -9.03 9.91
C GLU A 88 -2.44 -7.91 9.81
N GLU A 89 -2.20 -6.86 9.02
CA GLU A 89 -3.19 -5.81 8.73
C GLU A 89 -4.43 -6.35 7.99
N LEU A 90 -4.23 -7.28 7.05
CA LEU A 90 -5.35 -7.94 6.36
C LEU A 90 -6.16 -8.84 7.29
N LYS A 91 -5.50 -9.56 8.20
CA LYS A 91 -6.19 -10.32 9.26
C LYS A 91 -6.97 -9.39 10.18
N PHE A 92 -6.39 -8.24 10.53
CA PHE A 92 -7.06 -7.22 11.32
C PHE A 92 -8.32 -6.72 10.61
N PHE A 93 -8.23 -6.34 9.32
CA PHE A 93 -9.39 -5.95 8.52
C PHE A 93 -10.47 -7.05 8.50
N ARG A 94 -10.08 -8.30 8.24
CA ARG A 94 -11.00 -9.45 8.22
C ARG A 94 -11.71 -9.64 9.57
N SER A 95 -10.98 -9.54 10.68
CA SER A 95 -11.56 -9.70 12.03
C SER A 95 -12.53 -8.58 12.42
N ASN A 96 -12.46 -7.43 11.75
CA ASN A 96 -13.35 -6.29 11.94
C ASN A 96 -14.48 -6.23 10.88
N GLY A 97 -14.77 -7.36 10.21
CA GLY A 97 -15.89 -7.47 9.27
C GLY A 97 -15.56 -7.09 7.83
N GLY A 98 -14.27 -6.96 7.49
CA GLY A 98 -13.81 -6.82 6.12
C GLY A 98 -13.98 -8.10 5.30
N ASP A 99 -14.45 -7.97 4.07
CA ASP A 99 -14.67 -9.08 3.15
C ASP A 99 -13.78 -9.03 1.93
N SER A 100 -13.67 -7.85 1.29
CA SER A 100 -12.96 -7.70 0.03
C SER A 100 -12.03 -6.48 0.02
N ILE A 101 -10.96 -6.58 -0.76
CA ILE A 101 -10.05 -5.46 -1.05
C ILE A 101 -9.79 -5.44 -2.55
N VAL A 102 -9.83 -4.25 -3.14
CA VAL A 102 -9.35 -4.02 -4.49
C VAL A 102 -7.92 -3.50 -4.41
N GLU A 103 -6.98 -4.36 -4.80
CA GLU A 103 -5.58 -4.01 -5.00
C GLU A 103 -5.45 -3.33 -6.36
N VAL A 104 -4.99 -2.07 -6.38
CA VAL A 104 -5.00 -1.23 -7.60
C VAL A 104 -3.61 -0.89 -8.12
N THR A 105 -2.56 -1.55 -7.63
CA THR A 105 -1.21 -1.33 -8.15
C THR A 105 -1.08 -1.90 -9.54
N THR A 106 -0.59 -1.08 -10.47
CA THR A 106 -0.30 -1.46 -11.84
C THR A 106 1.21 -1.55 -12.05
N PHE A 107 1.67 -2.53 -12.83
CA PHE A 107 3.08 -2.73 -13.18
C PHE A 107 3.44 -2.12 -14.54
#